data_AF-A0A2D4PZY7-F1
#
_entry.id   AF-A0A2D4PZY7-F1
#
_cell.length_a   1.000
_cell.length_b   1.000
_cell.length_c   1.000
_cell.angle_alpha   90.00
_cell.angle_beta   90.00
_cell.angle_gamma   90.00
#
_symmetry.space_group_name_H-M   'P 1'
#
loop_
_entity.id
_entity.type
_entity.pdbx_description
1 polymer ?
#
loop_
_entity_poly.entity_id
_entity_poly.type
_entity_poly.pdbx_seq_one_letter_code
_entity_poly.pdbx_strand_id
1 'polypeptide(L)'
;MTSFLVQQLQVLILLDFRLTRVAEETIREYFEARLSLMEPIFDIACHLLCEGPDYSSEFTYKAPQNVPEGSGILLFIFHANFLGNDVIARLCGPCSVQAVVLNDKFQLPVFLDSHFIYSFSPIQGLNKLFIRLAEAPTAKVKLLIAAYRVQLQ
;
A
#
# COMPACT_ATOMS: atom_id res chain seq x y z
N MET A 1 -0.10 34.31 -0.87
CA MET A 1 -0.82 33.06 -1.17
C MET A 1 0.08 31.98 -1.79
N THR A 2 1.02 32.32 -2.67
CA THR A 2 1.95 31.37 -3.31
C THR A 2 2.90 30.62 -2.36
N SER A 3 3.43 31.27 -1.31
CA SER A 3 4.36 30.64 -0.36
C SER A 3 3.73 29.57 0.54
N PHE A 4 2.45 29.71 0.91
CA PHE A 4 1.76 28.75 1.78
C PHE A 4 1.46 27.42 1.07
N LEU A 5 1.03 27.49 -0.20
CA LEU A 5 0.79 26.29 -1.02
C LEU A 5 2.08 25.53 -1.29
N VAL A 6 3.19 26.23 -1.59
CA VAL A 6 4.50 25.59 -1.77
C VAL A 6 4.95 24.88 -0.49
N GLN A 7 4.73 25.49 0.68
CA GLN A 7 5.09 24.89 1.95
C GLN A 7 4.19 23.68 2.30
N GLN A 8 2.90 23.73 1.98
CA GLN A 8 2.00 22.57 2.13
C GLN A 8 2.37 21.41 1.19
N LEU A 9 2.69 21.70 -0.07
CA LEU A 9 3.16 20.70 -1.04
C LEU A 9 4.48 20.06 -0.58
N GLN A 10 5.42 20.86 -0.07
CA GLN A 10 6.69 20.34 0.44
C GLN A 10 6.49 19.44 1.67
N VAL A 11 5.56 19.79 2.57
CA VAL A 11 5.19 18.93 3.70
C VAL A 11 4.55 17.63 3.24
N LEU A 12 3.68 17.66 2.23
CA LEU A 12 3.06 16.47 1.65
C LEU A 12 4.11 15.54 1.03
N ILE A 13 5.01 16.09 0.20
CA ILE A 13 6.12 15.34 -0.43
C ILE A 13 7.04 14.71 0.63
N LEU A 14 7.38 15.45 1.68
CA LEU A 14 8.22 14.93 2.77
C LEU A 14 7.52 13.82 3.55
N LEU A 15 6.21 13.93 3.74
CA LEU A 15 5.41 12.88 4.36
C LEU A 15 5.39 11.63 3.48
N ASP A 16 5.13 11.78 2.18
CA ASP A 16 5.07 10.66 1.22
C ASP A 16 6.41 9.94 1.11
N PHE A 17 7.53 10.69 1.05
CA PHE A 17 8.87 10.10 1.07
C PHE A 17 9.11 9.29 2.34
N ARG A 18 8.72 9.84 3.50
CA ARG A 18 8.88 9.17 4.79
C ARG A 18 8.03 7.89 4.89
N LEU A 19 6.79 7.92 4.41
CA LEU A 19 5.90 6.76 4.42
C LEU A 19 6.39 5.68 3.44
N THR A 20 6.84 6.09 2.25
CA THR A 20 7.43 5.18 1.25
C THR A 20 8.63 4.45 1.85
N ARG A 21 9.55 5.18 2.49
CA ARG A 21 10.71 4.57 3.13
C ARG A 21 10.30 3.53 4.18
N VAL A 22 9.38 3.88 5.09
CA VAL A 22 8.90 2.96 6.14
C VAL A 22 8.26 1.71 5.51
N ALA A 23 7.45 1.87 4.47
CA ALA A 23 6.82 0.75 3.78
C ALA A 23 7.85 -0.19 3.15
N GLU A 24 8.81 0.35 2.41
CA GLU A 24 9.85 -0.45 1.76
C GLU A 24 10.78 -1.15 2.77
N GLU A 25 11.18 -0.47 3.85
CA GLU A 25 11.95 -1.08 4.95
C GLU A 25 11.18 -2.24 5.58
N THR A 26 9.89 -2.03 5.87
CA THR A 26 9.01 -3.07 6.44
C THR A 26 8.87 -4.27 5.49
N ILE A 27 8.76 -4.05 4.17
CA ILE A 27 8.72 -5.14 3.18
C ILE A 27 10.04 -5.91 3.18
N ARG A 28 11.18 -5.21 3.12
CA ARG A 28 12.50 -5.83 3.10
C ARG A 28 12.73 -6.68 4.35
N GLU A 29 12.36 -6.18 5.53
CA GLU A 29 12.44 -6.94 6.78
C GLU A 29 11.52 -8.16 6.77
N TYR A 30 10.26 -8.01 6.34
CA TYR A 30 9.29 -9.11 6.31
C TYR A 30 9.72 -10.27 5.41
N PHE A 31 10.30 -9.97 4.24
CA PHE A 31 10.81 -10.98 3.31
C PHE A 31 12.27 -11.37 3.56
N GLU A 32 12.89 -10.89 4.63
CA GLU A 32 14.31 -11.14 4.94
C GLU A 32 15.23 -10.80 3.77
N ALA A 33 14.95 -9.68 3.10
CA ALA A 33 15.61 -9.18 1.90
C ALA A 33 15.55 -10.09 0.64
N ARG A 34 14.76 -11.18 0.67
CA ARG A 34 14.59 -12.11 -0.48
C ARG A 34 13.66 -11.57 -1.59
N LEU A 35 13.07 -10.40 -1.39
CA LEU A 35 12.18 -9.76 -2.34
C LEU A 35 12.78 -8.44 -2.81
N SER A 36 13.08 -8.35 -4.10
CA SER A 36 13.48 -7.10 -4.74
C SER A 36 12.25 -6.24 -5.03
N LEU A 37 12.29 -4.97 -4.61
CA LEU A 37 11.29 -3.96 -4.93
C LEU A 37 11.75 -3.15 -6.14
N MET A 38 10.90 -3.07 -7.16
CA MET A 38 11.12 -2.30 -8.38
C MET A 38 10.24 -1.04 -8.35
N GLU A 39 9.59 -0.67 -9.46
CA GLU A 39 8.77 0.53 -9.51
C GLU A 39 7.47 0.40 -8.70
N PRO A 40 7.03 1.47 -8.01
CA PRO A 40 5.69 1.54 -7.45
C PRO A 40 4.65 1.61 -8.58
N ILE A 41 3.49 1.01 -8.34
CA ILE A 41 2.36 1.02 -9.27
C ILE A 41 1.53 2.30 -9.13
N PHE A 42 1.47 2.84 -7.92
CA PHE A 42 0.81 4.10 -7.57
C PHE A 42 1.47 4.69 -6.31
N ASP A 43 1.24 5.98 -6.05
CA ASP A 43 1.76 6.67 -4.87
C ASP A 43 1.19 6.08 -3.58
N ILE A 44 2.04 5.93 -2.55
CA ILE A 44 1.61 5.33 -1.27
C ILE A 44 0.42 6.09 -0.69
N ALA A 45 -0.64 5.37 -0.35
CA ALA A 45 -1.80 5.94 0.30
C ALA A 45 -1.77 5.70 1.80
N CYS A 46 -2.33 6.64 2.55
CA CYS A 46 -2.49 6.57 4.00
C CYS A 46 -3.97 6.79 4.35
N HIS A 47 -4.59 5.84 5.02
CA HIS A 47 -6.02 5.86 5.37
C HIS A 47 -6.21 5.59 6.85
N LEU A 48 -7.09 6.33 7.51
CA LEU A 48 -7.35 6.12 8.94
C LEU A 48 -8.47 5.10 9.12
N LEU A 49 -8.25 4.04 9.89
CA LEU A 49 -9.24 2.95 10.06
C LEU A 49 -10.59 3.42 10.62
N CYS A 50 -10.63 4.54 11.32
CA CYS A 50 -11.87 5.08 11.87
C CYS A 50 -12.63 6.01 10.90
N GLU A 51 -12.12 6.29 9.70
CA GLU A 51 -12.79 7.13 8.70
C GLU A 51 -13.92 6.40 7.96
N GLY A 52 -13.96 5.07 8.03
CA GLY A 52 -15.04 4.27 7.45
C GLY A 52 -14.64 2.81 7.27
N PRO A 53 -15.61 1.95 6.91
CA PRO A 53 -15.35 0.54 6.66
C PRO A 53 -14.67 0.29 5.32
N ASP A 54 -14.50 1.29 4.46
CA ASP A 54 -14.09 1.09 3.08
C ASP A 54 -13.05 2.13 2.65
N TYR A 55 -11.99 1.68 1.96
CA TYR A 55 -11.05 2.52 1.22
C TYR A 55 -11.26 2.34 -0.28
N SER A 56 -11.24 3.44 -1.03
CA SER A 56 -11.34 3.43 -2.50
C SER A 56 -10.33 4.37 -3.13
N SER A 57 -9.72 3.95 -4.24
CA SER A 57 -8.81 4.78 -5.02
C SER A 57 -8.86 4.43 -6.50
N GLU A 58 -8.54 5.41 -7.34
CA GLU A 58 -8.36 5.23 -8.78
C GLU A 58 -6.92 5.57 -9.16
N PHE A 59 -6.29 4.75 -10.00
CA PHE A 59 -4.93 4.98 -10.47
C PHE A 59 -4.78 4.56 -11.94
N THR A 60 -3.88 5.22 -12.66
CA THR A 60 -3.57 4.87 -14.05
C THR A 60 -2.32 4.00 -14.10
N TYR A 61 -2.45 2.78 -14.63
CA TYR A 61 -1.34 1.88 -14.82
C TYR A 61 -0.84 1.89 -16.26
N LYS A 62 0.48 1.95 -16.42
CA LYS A 62 1.16 1.79 -17.70
C LYS A 62 2.06 0.56 -17.61
N ALA A 63 1.67 -0.52 -18.27
CA ALA A 63 2.46 -1.74 -18.30
C ALA A 63 3.83 -1.46 -18.96
N PRO A 64 4.95 -1.82 -18.31
CA PRO A 64 6.25 -1.74 -18.94
C PRO A 64 6.29 -2.65 -20.17
N GLN A 65 7.00 -2.22 -21.22
CA GLN A 65 7.19 -3.04 -22.42
C GLN A 65 8.03 -4.29 -22.15
N ASN A 66 9.01 -4.17 -21.23
CA ASN A 66 9.90 -5.25 -20.84
C ASN A 66 9.77 -5.49 -19.34
N VAL A 67 9.12 -6.60 -18.98
CA VAL A 67 9.03 -7.07 -17.60
C VAL A 67 10.02 -8.23 -17.44
N PRO A 68 10.96 -8.18 -16.48
CA PRO A 68 11.86 -9.29 -16.22
C PRO A 68 11.09 -10.58 -15.92
N GLU A 69 11.63 -11.72 -16.35
CA GLU A 69 11.05 -13.01 -16.04
C GLU A 69 11.06 -13.25 -14.52
N GLY A 70 9.97 -13.86 -14.01
CA GLY A 70 9.78 -14.05 -12.57
C GLY A 70 9.36 -12.79 -11.80
N SER A 71 9.11 -11.66 -12.46
CA SER A 71 8.49 -10.50 -11.82
C SER A 71 6.98 -10.66 -11.65
N GLY A 72 6.48 -10.23 -10.50
CA GLY A 72 5.05 -10.11 -10.20
C GLY A 72 4.72 -8.71 -9.70
N ILE A 73 3.45 -8.46 -9.42
CA ILE A 73 3.01 -7.24 -8.74
C ILE A 73 2.28 -7.67 -7.47
N LEU A 74 2.69 -7.09 -6.35
CA LEU A 74 2.08 -7.31 -5.04
C LEU A 74 1.48 -6.01 -4.52
N LEU A 75 0.30 -6.12 -3.93
CA LEU A 75 -0.32 -5.09 -3.11
C LEU A 75 0.00 -5.39 -1.65
N PHE A 76 0.53 -4.39 -0.97
CA PHE A 76 0.87 -4.40 0.45
C PHE A 76 -0.07 -3.45 1.19
N ILE A 77 -0.72 -3.96 2.24
CA ILE A 77 -1.57 -3.19 3.14
C ILE A 77 -0.96 -3.29 4.52
N PHE A 78 -0.35 -2.21 5.00
CA PHE A 78 0.34 -2.16 6.29
C PHE A 78 -0.59 -1.63 7.37
N HIS A 79 -0.51 -2.18 8.56
CA HIS A 79 -1.02 -1.49 9.73
C HIS A 79 0.08 -0.60 10.30
N ALA A 80 -0.19 0.70 10.43
CA ALA A 80 0.78 1.70 10.85
C ALA A 80 0.31 2.50 12.08
N ASN A 81 1.23 2.71 13.01
CA ASN A 81 1.04 3.58 14.18
C ASN A 81 1.95 4.80 14.07
N PHE A 82 1.40 5.98 14.36
CA PHE A 82 2.11 7.25 14.32
C PHE A 82 2.35 7.69 15.76
N LEU A 83 3.61 7.68 16.18
CA LEU A 83 4.07 7.98 17.53
C LEU A 83 4.94 9.24 17.46
N GLY A 84 4.31 10.41 17.56
CA GLY A 84 4.99 11.68 17.33
C GLY A 84 5.56 11.76 15.90
N ASN A 85 6.88 11.85 15.78
CA ASN A 85 7.59 11.89 14.50
C ASN A 85 7.97 10.51 13.97
N ASP A 86 7.62 9.42 14.66
CA ASP A 86 7.91 8.04 14.28
C ASP A 86 6.68 7.33 13.71
N VAL A 87 6.91 6.46 12.73
CA VAL A 87 5.87 5.64 12.09
C VAL A 87 6.38 4.22 12.09
N ILE A 88 5.60 3.36 12.73
CA ILE A 88 5.90 1.94 12.83
C ILE A 88 4.83 1.22 12.01
N ALA A 89 5.24 0.49 10.99
CA ALA A 89 4.37 -0.30 10.13
C ALA A 89 4.58 -1.80 10.35
N ARG A 90 3.55 -2.60 10.11
CA ARG A 90 3.64 -4.08 10.18
C ARG A 90 2.86 -4.75 9.06
N LEU A 91 3.35 -5.93 8.67
CA LEU A 91 2.74 -6.86 7.70
C LEU A 91 2.34 -8.21 8.34
N CYS A 92 2.22 -8.25 9.67
CA CYS A 92 1.92 -9.47 10.43
C CYS A 92 0.98 -9.19 11.61
N GLY A 93 0.34 -10.23 12.15
CA GLY A 93 -0.61 -10.15 13.26
C GLY A 93 -2.06 -9.96 12.81
N PRO A 94 -2.98 -9.50 13.69
CA PRO A 94 -4.37 -9.27 13.32
C PRO A 94 -4.50 -8.21 12.22
N CYS A 95 -5.27 -8.52 11.19
CA CYS A 95 -5.52 -7.67 10.04
C CYS A 95 -6.98 -7.20 10.04
N SER A 96 -7.19 -5.92 9.71
CA SER A 96 -8.54 -5.36 9.60
C SER A 96 -9.12 -5.52 8.20
N VAL A 97 -8.33 -5.96 7.21
CA VAL A 97 -8.78 -6.13 5.83
C VAL A 97 -9.69 -7.35 5.73
N GLN A 98 -10.89 -7.16 5.17
CA GLN A 98 -11.86 -8.22 4.91
C GLN A 98 -11.87 -8.64 3.44
N ALA A 99 -11.72 -7.69 2.52
CA ALA A 99 -11.68 -7.97 1.09
C ALA A 99 -10.90 -6.90 0.32
N VAL A 100 -10.28 -7.32 -0.78
CA VAL A 100 -9.65 -6.44 -1.76
C VAL A 100 -10.28 -6.71 -3.11
N VAL A 101 -10.70 -5.65 -3.80
CA VAL A 101 -11.31 -5.69 -5.13
C VAL A 101 -10.56 -4.75 -6.06
N LEU A 102 -10.15 -5.26 -7.22
CA LEU A 102 -9.51 -4.50 -8.28
C LEU A 102 -10.34 -4.67 -9.55
N ASN A 103 -10.86 -3.57 -10.10
CA ASN A 103 -11.69 -3.58 -11.32
C ASN A 103 -12.81 -4.63 -11.24
N ASP A 104 -13.60 -4.58 -10.16
CA ASP A 104 -14.71 -5.49 -9.89
C ASP A 104 -14.32 -6.98 -9.70
N LYS A 105 -13.03 -7.27 -9.54
CA LYS A 105 -12.51 -8.63 -9.28
C LYS A 105 -11.88 -8.74 -7.90
N PHE A 106 -12.32 -9.71 -7.10
CA PHE A 106 -11.68 -10.03 -5.82
C PHE A 106 -10.23 -10.44 -6.02
N GLN A 107 -9.34 -9.88 -5.19
CA GLN A 107 -7.94 -10.24 -5.13
C GLN A 107 -7.73 -11.24 -3.98
N LEU A 108 -6.90 -12.25 -4.21
CA LEU A 108 -6.60 -13.27 -3.21
C LEU A 108 -5.36 -12.89 -2.40
N PRO A 109 -5.38 -13.07 -1.07
CA PRO A 109 -4.18 -12.92 -0.28
C PRO A 109 -3.15 -13.97 -0.71
N VAL A 110 -1.87 -13.59 -0.72
CA VAL A 110 -0.77 -14.51 -1.07
C VAL A 110 -0.62 -15.60 -0.02
N PHE A 111 -0.93 -15.28 1.24
CA PHE A 111 -0.83 -16.19 2.38
C PHE A 111 -2.22 -16.39 2.99
N LEU A 112 -2.63 -17.66 3.15
CA LEU A 112 -4.02 -18.03 3.48
C LEU A 112 -4.55 -17.38 4.77
N ASP A 113 -3.67 -17.18 5.77
CA ASP A 113 -4.03 -16.61 7.08
C ASP A 113 -3.50 -15.17 7.28
N SER A 114 -3.02 -14.51 6.23
CA SER A 114 -2.47 -13.15 6.30
C SER A 114 -3.02 -12.25 5.20
N HIS A 115 -3.87 -11.31 5.61
CA HIS A 115 -4.55 -10.35 4.74
C HIS A 115 -3.76 -9.05 4.52
N PHE A 116 -2.42 -9.11 4.58
CA PHE A 116 -1.54 -7.95 4.37
C PHE A 116 -0.99 -7.87 2.95
N ILE A 117 -0.93 -8.98 2.22
CA ILE A 117 -0.22 -9.07 0.93
C ILE A 117 -1.12 -9.80 -0.07
N TYR A 118 -1.39 -9.16 -1.21
CA TYR A 118 -2.26 -9.69 -2.25
C TYR A 118 -1.51 -9.79 -3.57
N SER A 119 -1.80 -10.83 -4.33
CA SER A 119 -1.47 -10.81 -5.75
C SER A 119 -2.27 -9.68 -6.40
N PHE A 120 -1.61 -8.86 -7.21
CA PHE A 120 -2.20 -7.66 -7.78
C PHE A 120 -1.99 -7.65 -9.29
N SER A 121 -3.05 -7.43 -10.07
CA SER A 121 -3.00 -7.53 -11.53
C SER A 121 -3.74 -6.36 -12.20
N PRO A 122 -3.16 -5.14 -12.18
CA PRO A 122 -3.76 -3.99 -12.82
C PRO A 122 -3.78 -4.14 -14.35
N ILE A 123 -4.78 -3.54 -14.98
CA ILE A 123 -4.92 -3.48 -16.44
C ILE A 123 -4.29 -2.19 -16.98
N GLN A 124 -3.90 -2.17 -18.25
CA GLN A 124 -3.45 -0.94 -18.91
C GLN A 124 -4.55 0.13 -18.83
N GLY A 125 -4.19 1.34 -18.39
CA GLY A 125 -5.12 2.47 -18.24
C GLY A 125 -5.66 2.62 -16.82
N LEU A 126 -6.90 3.10 -16.70
CA LEU A 126 -7.53 3.41 -15.41
C LEU A 126 -7.91 2.13 -14.66
N ASN A 127 -7.54 2.05 -13.39
CA ASN A 127 -7.86 0.98 -12.47
C ASN A 127 -8.59 1.54 -11.25
N LYS A 128 -9.50 0.75 -10.68
CA LYS A 128 -10.23 1.06 -9.45
C LYS A 128 -9.90 0.03 -8.38
N LEU A 129 -9.32 0.49 -7.28
CA LEU A 129 -9.01 -0.30 -6.11
C LEU A 129 -10.04 -0.01 -5.02
N PHE A 130 -10.57 -1.06 -4.43
CA PHE A 130 -11.44 -1.01 -3.28
C PHE A 130 -10.96 -2.00 -2.22
N ILE A 131 -10.92 -1.56 -0.97
CA ILE A 131 -10.52 -2.38 0.17
C ILE A 131 -11.60 -2.25 1.23
N ARG A 132 -12.22 -3.39 1.57
CA ARG A 132 -13.17 -3.48 2.68
C ARG A 132 -12.43 -3.80 3.96
N LEU A 133 -12.79 -3.08 5.01
CA LEU A 133 -12.19 -3.09 6.34
C LEU A 133 -13.24 -3.48 7.37
N ALA A 134 -12.81 -4.18 8.41
CA ALA A 134 -13.61 -4.41 9.60
C ALA A 134 -13.84 -3.09 10.33
N GLU A 135 -15.05 -2.89 10.85
CA GLU A 135 -15.36 -1.70 11.65
C GLU A 135 -14.49 -1.65 12.91
N ALA A 136 -13.78 -0.54 13.06
CA ALA A 136 -12.89 -0.30 14.20
C ALA A 136 -12.95 1.17 14.64
N PRO A 137 -14.11 1.63 15.17
CA PRO A 137 -14.37 3.06 15.41
C PRO A 137 -13.44 3.70 16.45
N THR A 138 -12.79 2.90 17.29
CA THR A 138 -11.84 3.36 18.32
C THR A 138 -10.38 3.14 17.93
N ALA A 139 -10.10 2.54 16.76
CA ALA A 139 -8.74 2.25 16.33
C ALA A 139 -8.00 3.54 15.93
N LYS A 140 -6.84 3.76 16.54
CA LYS A 140 -5.90 4.84 16.16
C LYS A 140 -4.89 4.41 15.10
N VAL A 141 -5.02 3.18 14.61
CA VAL A 141 -4.15 2.57 13.61
C VAL A 141 -4.55 3.12 12.24
N LYS A 142 -3.55 3.43 11.42
CA LYS A 142 -3.71 3.81 10.01
C LYS A 142 -3.34 2.64 9.13
N LEU A 143 -3.88 2.62 7.92
CA LEU A 143 -3.43 1.75 6.85
C LEU A 143 -2.48 2.52 5.94
N LEU A 144 -1.33 1.93 5.65
CA LEU A 144 -0.55 2.33 4.47
C LEU A 144 -0.88 1.34 3.37
N ILE A 145 -1.05 1.82 2.14
CA ILE A 145 -1.42 0.99 1.00
C ILE A 145 -0.45 1.31 -0.12
N ALA A 146 0.31 0.32 -0.55
CA ALA A 146 1.29 0.46 -1.60
C ALA A 146 1.29 -0.78 -2.49
N ALA A 147 1.52 -0.61 -3.79
CA ALA A 147 1.73 -1.72 -4.70
C ALA A 147 3.03 -1.52 -5.44
N TYR A 148 3.80 -2.60 -5.58
CA TYR A 148 5.09 -2.59 -6.24
C TYR A 148 5.17 -3.73 -7.24
N ARG A 149 5.91 -3.49 -8.32
CA ARG A 149 6.53 -4.62 -9.03
C ARG A 149 7.61 -5.20 -8.14
N VAL A 150 7.63 -6.53 -8.08
CA VAL A 150 8.56 -7.28 -7.24
C VAL A 150 9.19 -8.43 -8.02
N GLN A 151 10.35 -8.87 -7.57
CA GLN A 151 11.04 -10.05 -8.09
C GLN A 151 11.64 -10.82 -6.92
N LEU A 152 11.49 -12.14 -6.92
CA LEU A 152 12.19 -13.00 -5.96
C LEU A 152 13.68 -13.05 -6.31
N GLN A 153 14.53 -13.00 -5.30
CA GLN A 153 15.98 -13.17 -5.43
C GLN A 153 16.40 -14.64 -5.26
#